data_AF-A0A5B1KSA3-F1
#
_entry.id   AF-A0A5B1KSA3-F1
#
_cell.length_a   1.000
_cell.length_b   1.000
_cell.length_c   1.000
_cell.angle_alpha   90.00
_cell.angle_beta   90.00
_cell.angle_gamma   90.00
#
_symmetry.space_group_name_H-M   'P 1'
#
loop_
_entity.id
_entity.type
_entity.pdbx_description
1 polymer ?
#
loop_
_entity_poly.entity_id
_entity_poly.type
_entity_poly.pdbx_seq_one_letter_code
_entity_poly.pdbx_strand_id
1 'polypeptide(L)'
;EWKGYVLRVAGGNDKQGFPMKQGVLTNSRVRLLMSKGHSCYRPRRDGERKRKSVRGCIVDANLSVLALVIVRKGAQEIPGLTDGNVPRRLGPKRASKI
;
A
#
# COMPACT_ATOMS: atom_id res chain seq x y z
N GLU A 1 -7.37 20.03 -11.00
CA GLU A 1 -6.24 19.48 -10.20
C GLU A 1 -5.64 18.23 -10.83
N TRP A 2 -6.29 17.06 -10.80
CA TRP A 2 -5.66 15.78 -11.20
C TRP A 2 -5.60 15.47 -12.71
N LYS A 3 -5.98 16.41 -13.59
CA LYS A 3 -6.04 16.16 -15.03
C LYS A 3 -4.65 15.85 -15.59
N GLY A 4 -4.52 14.73 -16.31
CA GLY A 4 -3.26 14.28 -16.92
C GLY A 4 -2.30 13.58 -15.96
N TYR A 5 -2.64 13.43 -14.67
CA TYR A 5 -1.87 12.60 -13.75
C TYR A 5 -2.10 11.11 -14.01
N VAL A 6 -1.03 10.33 -13.96
CA VAL A 6 -1.11 8.87 -13.96
C VAL A 6 -0.80 8.38 -12.56
N LEU A 7 -1.78 7.73 -11.94
CA LEU A 7 -1.69 7.20 -10.58
C LEU A 7 -1.64 5.66 -10.62
N ARG A 8 -0.82 5.09 -9.74
CA ARG A 8 -0.81 3.65 -9.47
C ARG A 8 -1.47 3.38 -8.12
N VAL A 9 -2.42 2.46 -8.09
CA VAL A 9 -2.99 1.96 -6.83
C VAL A 9 -1.93 1.14 -6.09
N ALA A 10 -1.54 1.61 -4.91
CA ALA A 10 -0.53 0.97 -4.07
C ALA A 10 -1.15 0.18 -2.91
N GLY A 11 -2.43 0.41 -2.61
CA GLY A 11 -3.17 -0.32 -1.59
C GLY A 11 -4.48 0.37 -1.22
N GLY A 12 -5.09 -0.07 -0.13
CA GLY A 12 -6.32 0.50 0.38
C GLY A 12 -6.82 -0.24 1.62
N ASN A 13 -7.84 0.33 2.25
CA ASN A 13 -8.51 -0.23 3.42
C ASN A 13 -10.01 -0.28 3.19
N ASP A 14 -10.61 -1.40 3.57
CA ASP A 14 -12.06 -1.56 3.64
C ASP A 14 -12.65 -0.67 4.76
N LYS A 15 -13.97 -0.44 4.75
CA LYS A 15 -14.71 0.32 5.78
C LYS A 15 -14.45 -0.16 7.21
N GLN A 16 -14.17 -1.45 7.40
CA GLN A 16 -13.84 -2.03 8.70
C GLN A 16 -12.32 -2.09 9.00
N GLY A 17 -11.51 -1.39 8.20
CA GLY A 17 -10.07 -1.29 8.38
C GLY A 17 -9.26 -2.50 7.90
N PHE A 18 -9.88 -3.46 7.19
CA PHE A 18 -9.14 -4.58 6.62
C PHE A 18 -8.31 -4.11 5.41
N PRO A 19 -6.98 -4.33 5.42
CA PRO A 19 -6.11 -3.90 4.31
C PRO A 19 -6.29 -4.80 3.08
N MET A 20 -6.08 -4.21 1.90
CA MET A 20 -6.00 -4.92 0.63
C MET A 20 -4.74 -5.80 0.58
N LYS A 21 -4.87 -7.02 0.04
CA LYS A 21 -3.76 -7.94 -0.16
C LYS A 21 -3.57 -8.27 -1.64
N GLN A 22 -2.41 -7.94 -2.17
CA GLN A 22 -2.01 -8.34 -3.52
C GLN A 22 -1.97 -9.87 -3.66
N GLY A 23 -2.46 -10.38 -4.79
CA GLY A 23 -2.54 -11.82 -5.08
C GLY A 23 -3.85 -12.48 -4.65
N VAL A 24 -4.73 -11.78 -3.93
CA VAL A 24 -6.09 -12.25 -3.62
C VAL A 24 -7.04 -11.66 -4.65
N LEU A 25 -7.33 -12.44 -5.70
CA LEU A 25 -8.11 -12.01 -6.88
C LEU A 25 -9.63 -11.96 -6.62
N THR A 26 -10.04 -11.29 -5.56
CA THR A 26 -11.44 -11.06 -5.22
C THR A 26 -11.69 -9.58 -5.00
N ASN A 27 -12.93 -9.15 -5.15
CA ASN A 27 -13.35 -7.85 -4.62
C ASN A 27 -13.66 -7.99 -3.12
N SER A 28 -14.28 -9.08 -2.67
CA SER A 28 -14.70 -9.28 -1.28
C SER A 28 -13.55 -9.62 -0.31
N ARG A 29 -13.88 -9.78 0.97
CA ARG A 29 -12.93 -10.19 2.01
C ARG A 29 -12.82 -11.70 2.09
N VAL A 30 -11.60 -12.18 2.32
CA VAL A 30 -11.29 -13.61 2.44
C VAL A 30 -10.49 -13.87 3.71
N ARG A 31 -10.74 -15.01 4.38
CA ARG A 31 -9.95 -15.46 5.52
C ARG A 31 -8.88 -16.45 5.09
N LEU A 32 -7.61 -16.01 5.16
CA LEU A 32 -6.45 -16.80 4.74
C LEU A 32 -5.56 -17.16 5.93
N LEU A 33 -4.90 -18.32 5.86
CA LEU A 33 -3.88 -18.73 6.83
C LEU A 33 -2.56 -18.02 6.51
N MET A 34 -2.17 -17.05 7.33
CA MET A 34 -0.96 -16.25 7.13
C MET A 34 0.23 -16.83 7.88
N SER A 35 1.42 -16.63 7.32
CA SER A 35 2.72 -17.02 7.89
C SER A 35 3.70 -15.83 7.89
N LYS A 36 4.87 -15.98 8.51
CA LYS A 36 5.95 -14.97 8.51
C LYS A 36 6.30 -14.57 7.07
N GLY A 37 6.43 -13.26 6.83
CA GLY A 37 6.70 -12.71 5.49
C GLY A 37 5.46 -12.33 4.68
N HIS A 38 4.26 -12.74 5.09
CA HIS A 38 3.03 -12.26 4.45
C HIS A 38 2.75 -10.80 4.85
N SER A 39 2.37 -9.98 3.87
CA SER A 39 1.74 -8.69 4.14
C SER A 39 0.47 -8.86 5.00
N CYS A 40 0.17 -7.84 5.81
CA CYS A 40 -0.97 -7.76 6.74
C CYS A 40 -0.84 -8.64 8.00
N TYR A 41 0.31 -9.26 8.24
CA TYR A 41 0.56 -10.09 9.41
C TYR A 41 1.93 -9.86 10.05
N ARG A 42 1.95 -9.86 11.39
CA ARG A 42 3.16 -9.83 12.20
C ARG A 42 3.09 -11.01 13.16
N PRO A 43 3.96 -12.04 13.02
CA PRO A 43 4.01 -13.15 13.96
C PRO A 43 4.52 -12.68 15.33
N ARG A 44 4.03 -13.31 16.40
CA ARG A 44 4.48 -13.08 17.79
C ARG A 44 5.41 -14.17 18.28
N ARG A 45 5.38 -15.35 17.66
CA ARG A 45 6.31 -16.45 17.90
C ARG A 45 6.82 -16.99 16.57
N ASP A 46 8.01 -17.57 16.58
CA ASP A 46 8.51 -18.26 15.39
C ASP A 46 7.64 -19.47 15.07
N GLY A 47 7.42 -19.70 13.78
CA GLY A 47 6.50 -20.73 13.28
C GLY A 47 5.01 -20.40 13.42
N GLU A 48 4.62 -19.28 14.05
CA GLU A 48 3.21 -18.93 14.21
C GLU A 48 2.52 -18.72 12.86
N ARG A 49 1.35 -19.36 12.70
CA ARG A 49 0.43 -19.12 11.59
C ARG A 49 -0.93 -18.73 12.14
N LYS A 50 -1.59 -17.75 11.50
CA LYS A 50 -2.91 -17.27 11.95
C LYS A 50 -3.85 -17.03 10.78
N ARG A 51 -5.11 -17.48 10.91
CA ARG A 51 -6.18 -17.12 9.97
C ARG A 51 -6.63 -15.68 10.20
N LYS A 52 -6.38 -14.81 9.22
CA LYS A 52 -6.81 -13.41 9.23
C LYS A 52 -7.69 -13.08 8.02
N SER A 53 -8.66 -12.20 8.23
CA SER A 53 -9.45 -11.61 7.15
C SER A 53 -8.64 -10.51 6.47
N VAL A 54 -8.64 -10.50 5.13
CA VAL A 54 -8.05 -9.45 4.30
C VAL A 54 -9.00 -9.09 3.17
N ARG A 55 -8.88 -7.86 2.65
CA ARG A 55 -9.60 -7.43 1.46
C ARG A 55 -8.83 -7.88 0.22
N GLY A 56 -9.53 -8.33 -0.81
CA GLY A 56 -8.90 -8.69 -2.08
C GLY A 56 -8.30 -7.49 -2.82
N CYS A 57 -7.62 -7.74 -3.93
CA CYS A 57 -6.89 -6.70 -4.67
C CYS A 57 -7.75 -5.92 -5.67
N ILE A 58 -9.00 -6.33 -5.91
CA ILE A 58 -9.92 -5.64 -6.83
C ILE A 58 -10.57 -4.46 -6.10
N VAL A 59 -10.44 -3.27 -6.66
CA VAL A 59 -11.01 -2.03 -6.13
C VAL A 59 -12.53 -2.03 -6.34
N ASP A 60 -13.26 -1.58 -5.32
CA ASP A 60 -14.71 -1.58 -5.28
C ASP A 60 -15.21 -0.47 -4.34
N ALA A 61 -16.46 -0.06 -4.47
CA ALA A 61 -17.07 1.06 -3.74
C ALA A 61 -17.13 0.86 -2.22
N ASN A 62 -16.95 -0.37 -1.74
CA ASN A 62 -16.92 -0.70 -0.32
C ASN A 62 -15.61 -0.31 0.40
N LEU A 63 -14.60 0.16 -0.34
CA LEU A 63 -13.35 0.66 0.25
C LEU A 63 -13.55 2.05 0.87
N SER A 64 -13.00 2.25 2.06
CA SER A 64 -13.03 3.56 2.74
C SER A 64 -11.82 4.42 2.40
N VAL A 65 -10.65 3.78 2.15
CA VAL A 65 -9.40 4.49 1.86
C VAL A 65 -8.68 3.81 0.71
N LEU A 66 -8.13 4.61 -0.20
CA LEU A 66 -7.20 4.17 -1.25
C LEU A 66 -5.85 4.85 -1.08
N ALA A 67 -4.78 4.08 -1.23
CA ALA A 67 -3.42 4.58 -1.27
C ALA A 67 -2.95 4.62 -2.74
N LEU A 68 -2.60 5.81 -3.21
CA LEU A 68 -2.20 6.07 -4.59
C LEU A 68 -0.78 6.63 -4.64
N VAL A 69 -0.05 6.31 -5.72
CA VAL A 69 1.29 6.83 -5.99
C VAL A 69 1.29 7.51 -7.36
N ILE A 70 1.80 8.73 -7.44
CA ILE A 70 1.97 9.44 -8.70
C ILE A 70 3.11 8.80 -9.51
N VAL A 71 2.81 8.35 -10.72
CA VAL A 71 3.79 7.80 -11.67
C VAL A 71 4.18 8.85 -12.71
N ARG A 72 3.23 9.65 -13.17
CA ARG A 72 3.47 10.77 -14.09
C ARG A 72 2.71 12.00 -13.62
N LYS A 73 3.41 13.14 -13.57
CA LYS A 73 2.84 14.45 -13.21
C LYS A 73 1.98 14.96 -14.37
N GLY A 74 0.81 15.52 -14.07
CA GLY A 74 -0.01 16.24 -15.03
C GLY A 74 0.47 17.68 -15.25
N ALA A 75 -0.31 18.46 -16.01
CA ALA A 75 0.07 19.84 -16.35
C ALA A 75 -0.04 20.83 -15.16
N GLN A 76 -0.98 20.58 -14.25
CA GLN A 76 -1.20 21.44 -13.08
C GLN A 76 -0.42 20.92 -11.88
N GLU A 77 0.14 21.82 -11.06
CA GLU A 77 0.75 21.45 -9.77
C GLU A 77 -0.32 21.19 -8.71
N ILE A 78 0.01 20.34 -7.75
CA ILE A 78 -0.86 20.00 -6.62
C ILE A 78 -0.23 20.56 -5.36
N PRO A 79 -0.88 21.57 -4.73
CA PRO A 79 -0.40 22.20 -3.52
C PRO A 79 -0.01 21.21 -2.43
N GLY A 80 1.21 21.34 -1.89
CA GLY A 80 1.71 20.54 -0.77
C GLY A 80 2.12 19.10 -1.12
N LEU A 81 1.92 18.65 -2.36
CA LEU A 81 2.36 17.33 -2.82
C LEU A 81 3.49 17.43 -3.85
N THR A 82 3.36 18.32 -4.84
CA THR A 82 4.36 18.46 -5.91
C THR A 82 5.32 19.62 -5.74
N ASP A 83 5.08 20.50 -4.78
CA ASP A 83 5.80 21.78 -4.68
C ASP A 83 7.04 21.66 -3.78
N GLY A 84 7.02 20.74 -2.83
CA GLY A 84 8.09 20.53 -1.85
C GLY A 84 9.00 19.38 -2.23
N ASN A 85 10.29 19.51 -1.90
CA ASN A 85 11.24 18.41 -1.94
C ASN A 85 11.74 18.09 -0.53
N VAL A 86 11.63 16.83 -0.11
CA VAL A 86 12.10 16.38 1.22
C VAL A 86 13.47 15.71 1.05
N PRO A 87 14.55 16.23 1.70
CA PRO A 87 15.88 15.64 1.57
C PRO A 87 15.94 14.26 2.22
N ARG A 88 16.82 13.39 1.68
CA ARG A 88 17.05 12.05 2.24
C ARG A 88 17.85 12.18 3.54
N ARG A 89 17.19 11.94 4.67
CA ARG A 89 17.82 12.01 6.01
C ARG A 89 18.90 10.96 6.24
N LEU A 90 18.74 9.74 5.72
CA LEU A 90 19.64 8.62 5.98
C LEU A 90 20.53 8.35 4.76
N GLY A 91 21.82 8.64 4.90
CA GLY A 91 22.83 8.34 3.90
C GLY A 91 23.27 6.87 3.89
N PRO A 92 24.09 6.47 2.91
CA PRO A 92 24.65 5.13 2.85
C PRO A 92 25.52 4.83 4.08
N LYS A 93 25.26 3.68 4.73
CA LYS A 93 26.05 3.23 5.88
C LYS A 93 27.22 2.31 5.50
N ARG A 94 27.09 1.54 4.41
CA ARG A 94 28.10 0.56 3.99
C ARG A 94 29.11 1.24 3.07
N ALA A 95 30.41 0.99 3.27
CA ALA A 95 31.49 1.59 2.49
C ALA A 95 31.33 1.40 0.98
N SER A 96 30.90 0.21 0.52
CA SER A 96 30.67 -0.06 -0.90
C SER A 96 29.47 0.68 -1.53
N LYS A 97 28.70 1.43 -0.73
CA LYS A 97 27.51 2.19 -1.15
C LYS A 97 27.65 3.70 -0.92
N ILE A 98 28.78 4.13 -0.36
CA ILE A 98 29.18 5.55 -0.30
C ILE A 98 29.62 5.92 -1.72
#